data_AF-A0A2N5ZJB6-F1
#
_entry.id   AF-A0A2N5ZJB6-F1
#
_cell.length_a   1.000
_cell.length_b   1.000
_cell.length_c   1.000
_cell.angle_alpha   90.00
_cell.angle_beta   90.00
_cell.angle_gamma   90.00
#
_symmetry.space_group_name_H-M   'P 1'
#
loop_
_entity.id
_entity.type
_entity.pdbx_description
1 polymer ?
#
loop_
_entity_poly.entity_id
_entity_poly.type
_entity_poly.pdbx_seq_one_letter_code
_entity_poly.pdbx_strand_id
1 'polypeptide(L)'
;MREEIKNAGNILNDLISSLEELVETALKKKEIILTDAADSQKLVNIITKERNLTRDFKKVELSLAATFKEIGTIFDVEGMNLSGLINRLVDFPEEKNIFIEKKEKIDSLLDSFVELNNINTSLLNTNANYYRYLFKKLNKSNTYRRENKKQKINLVSTTA
;
A
#
# COMPACT_ATOMS: atom_id res chain seq x y z
N MET A 1 -4.60 -32.62 -15.67
CA MET A 1 -5.05 -31.31 -16.22
C MET A 1 -6.23 -30.68 -15.48
N ARG A 2 -7.37 -31.37 -15.25
CA ARG A 2 -8.52 -30.78 -14.51
C ARG A 2 -8.21 -30.46 -13.04
N GLU A 3 -7.37 -31.25 -12.38
CA GLU A 3 -6.99 -31.03 -10.98
C GLU A 3 -6.11 -29.79 -10.82
N GLU A 4 -5.24 -29.52 -11.77
CA GLU A 4 -4.33 -28.38 -11.83
C GLU A 4 -5.10 -27.08 -12.11
N ILE A 5 -6.12 -27.13 -12.98
CA ILE A 5 -7.07 -26.02 -13.19
C ILE A 5 -7.82 -25.71 -11.90
N LYS A 6 -8.32 -26.74 -11.20
CA LYS A 6 -8.99 -26.57 -9.90
C LYS A 6 -8.04 -25.96 -8.86
N ASN A 7 -6.79 -26.44 -8.79
CA ASN A 7 -5.78 -25.91 -7.89
C ASN A 7 -5.48 -24.43 -8.18
N ALA A 8 -5.27 -24.07 -9.45
CA ALA A 8 -5.11 -22.68 -9.85
C ALA A 8 -6.32 -21.80 -9.48
N GLY A 9 -7.53 -22.33 -9.63
CA GLY A 9 -8.77 -21.65 -9.24
C GLY A 9 -8.84 -21.35 -7.74
N ASN A 10 -8.35 -22.27 -6.90
CA ASN A 10 -8.24 -22.08 -5.46
C ASN A 10 -7.18 -21.02 -5.10
N ILE A 11 -5.99 -21.11 -5.69
CA ILE A 11 -4.92 -20.12 -5.44
C ILE A 11 -5.39 -18.72 -5.87
N LEU A 12 -6.16 -18.59 -6.95
CA LEU A 12 -6.78 -17.31 -7.34
C LEU A 12 -7.79 -16.80 -6.31
N ASN A 13 -8.54 -17.66 -5.63
CA ASN A 13 -9.41 -17.23 -4.53
C ASN A 13 -8.59 -16.69 -3.36
N ASP A 14 -7.50 -17.39 -3.00
CA ASP A 14 -6.61 -16.96 -1.92
C ASP A 14 -5.94 -15.61 -2.26
N LEU A 15 -5.60 -15.41 -3.54
CA LEU A 15 -5.04 -14.17 -4.05
C LEU A 15 -6.05 -13.02 -3.95
N ILE A 16 -7.30 -13.25 -4.38
CA ILE A 16 -8.38 -12.27 -4.28
C ILE A 16 -8.63 -11.90 -2.83
N SER A 17 -8.72 -12.88 -1.93
CA SER A 17 -8.93 -12.63 -0.49
C SER A 17 -7.78 -11.82 0.11
N SER A 18 -6.54 -12.12 -0.27
CA SER A 18 -5.36 -11.36 0.16
C SER A 18 -5.40 -9.90 -0.34
N LEU A 19 -5.85 -9.66 -1.57
CA LEU A 19 -6.01 -8.31 -2.13
C LEU A 19 -7.13 -7.53 -1.47
N GLU A 20 -8.28 -8.16 -1.20
CA GLU A 20 -9.39 -7.54 -0.47
C GLU A 20 -8.92 -7.05 0.90
N GLU A 21 -8.14 -7.86 1.62
CA GLU A 21 -7.58 -7.46 2.92
C GLU A 21 -6.57 -6.32 2.81
N LEU A 22 -5.76 -6.28 1.74
CA LEU A 22 -4.86 -5.18 1.44
C LEU A 22 -5.61 -3.87 1.17
N VAL A 23 -6.66 -3.92 0.35
CA VAL A 23 -7.53 -2.77 0.06
C VAL A 23 -8.19 -2.25 1.34
N GLU A 24 -8.76 -3.13 2.16
CA GLU A 24 -9.38 -2.77 3.43
C GLU A 24 -8.35 -2.14 4.39
N THR A 25 -7.14 -2.70 4.44
CA THR A 25 -6.03 -2.18 5.25
C THR A 25 -5.60 -0.79 4.78
N ALA A 26 -5.54 -0.56 3.46
CA ALA A 26 -5.22 0.74 2.87
C ALA A 26 -6.32 1.79 3.14
N LEU A 27 -7.59 1.39 3.15
CA LEU A 27 -8.72 2.24 3.56
C LEU A 27 -8.60 2.64 5.04
N LYS A 28 -8.38 1.67 5.94
CA LYS A 28 -8.18 1.93 7.37
C LYS A 28 -6.99 2.86 7.62
N LYS A 29 -5.89 2.68 6.86
CA LYS A 29 -4.72 3.57 6.91
C LYS A 29 -5.10 5.00 6.56
N LYS A 30 -5.92 5.21 5.52
CA LYS A 30 -6.44 6.54 5.14
C LYS A 30 -7.23 7.19 6.27
N GLU A 31 -8.15 6.46 6.88
CA GLU A 31 -8.98 6.94 7.99
C GLU A 31 -8.13 7.38 9.20
N ILE A 32 -7.11 6.58 9.55
CA ILE A 32 -6.17 6.89 10.62
C ILE A 32 -5.35 8.15 10.31
N ILE A 33 -4.92 8.34 9.06
CA ILE A 33 -4.16 9.54 8.65
C ILE A 33 -5.03 10.80 8.72
N LEU A 34 -6.32 10.69 8.40
CA LEU A 34 -7.26 11.81 8.37
C LEU A 34 -7.79 12.21 9.75
N THR A 35 -7.64 11.38 10.77
CA THR A 35 -8.15 11.71 12.11
C THR A 35 -7.20 12.70 12.82
N ASP A 36 -7.76 13.79 13.37
CA ASP A 36 -7.02 14.93 13.98
C ASP A 36 -6.07 14.53 15.13
N ALA A 37 -6.27 13.36 15.73
CA ALA A 37 -5.34 12.74 16.65
C ALA A 37 -4.82 11.44 16.02
N ALA A 38 -4.03 11.57 14.94
CA ALA A 38 -3.35 10.46 14.31
C ALA A 38 -2.54 9.72 15.39
N ASP A 39 -3.12 8.65 15.91
CA ASP A 39 -2.50 7.81 16.91
C ASP A 39 -1.33 7.12 16.21
N SER A 40 -0.13 7.66 16.47
CA SER A 40 1.11 7.17 15.86
C SER A 40 1.27 5.67 16.03
N GLN A 41 0.75 5.08 17.12
CA GLN A 41 0.79 3.65 17.33
C GLN A 41 -0.19 2.91 16.40
N LYS A 42 -1.41 3.41 16.21
CA LYS A 42 -2.35 2.84 15.24
C LYS A 42 -1.81 2.92 13.82
N LEU A 43 -1.17 4.04 13.46
CA LEU A 43 -0.55 4.21 12.14
C LEU A 43 0.62 3.24 11.93
N VAL A 44 1.48 3.04 12.94
CA VAL A 44 2.56 2.04 12.88
C VAL A 44 2.00 0.62 12.78
N ASN A 45 0.96 0.30 13.54
CA ASN A 45 0.33 -1.02 13.52
C ASN A 45 -0.29 -1.32 12.14
N ILE A 46 -1.01 -0.37 11.54
CA ILE A 46 -1.65 -0.59 10.23
C ILE A 46 -0.61 -0.70 9.10
N ILE A 47 0.48 0.08 9.14
CA ILE A 47 1.59 -0.03 8.18
C ILE A 47 2.29 -1.39 8.32
N THR A 48 2.49 -1.86 9.56
CA THR A 48 3.10 -3.17 9.81
C THR A 48 2.20 -4.29 9.29
N LYS A 49 0.89 -4.19 9.51
CA LYS A 49 -0.10 -5.13 8.95
C LYS A 49 -0.04 -5.14 7.42
N GLU A 50 -0.10 -3.98 6.78
CA GLU A 50 -0.03 -3.85 5.32
C GLU A 50 1.24 -4.47 4.73
N ARG A 51 2.40 -4.25 5.38
CA ARG A 51 3.67 -4.87 4.97
C ARG A 51 3.63 -6.39 5.03
N ASN A 52 3.08 -6.96 6.10
CA ASN A 52 2.97 -8.41 6.24
C ASN A 52 2.03 -9.00 5.19
N LEU A 53 0.88 -8.36 4.97
CA LEU A 53 -0.07 -8.77 3.93
C LEU A 53 0.53 -8.69 2.53
N THR A 54 1.33 -7.65 2.23
CA THR A 54 2.01 -7.53 0.93
C THR A 54 3.00 -8.67 0.72
N ARG A 55 3.71 -9.08 1.78
CA ARG A 55 4.63 -10.23 1.72
C ARG A 55 3.87 -11.53 1.51
N ASP A 56 2.73 -11.72 2.17
CA ASP A 56 1.95 -12.94 2.04
C ASP A 56 1.24 -13.00 0.68
N PHE A 57 0.72 -11.89 0.17
CA PHE A 57 0.26 -11.73 -1.21
C PHE A 57 1.35 -12.15 -2.22
N LYS A 58 2.61 -11.71 -2.02
CA LYS A 58 3.72 -12.11 -2.89
C LYS A 58 3.97 -13.63 -2.87
N LYS A 59 3.77 -14.31 -1.74
CA LYS A 59 3.89 -15.77 -1.68
C LYS A 59 2.78 -16.46 -2.46
N VAL A 60 1.54 -15.99 -2.34
CA VAL A 60 0.40 -16.53 -3.10
C VAL A 60 0.62 -16.33 -4.61
N GLU A 61 1.12 -15.16 -5.01
CA GLU A 61 1.53 -14.90 -6.39
C GLU A 61 2.59 -15.88 -6.90
N LEU A 62 3.62 -16.16 -6.10
CA LEU A 62 4.67 -17.12 -6.46
C LEU A 62 4.12 -18.55 -6.58
N SER A 63 3.22 -18.96 -5.67
CA SER A 63 2.54 -20.26 -5.76
C SER A 63 1.71 -20.38 -7.03
N LEU A 64 1.00 -19.31 -7.40
CA LEU A 64 0.21 -19.26 -8.63
C LEU A 64 1.11 -19.40 -9.87
N ALA A 65 2.22 -18.66 -9.90
CA ALA A 65 3.21 -18.76 -10.99
C ALA A 65 3.81 -20.17 -11.10
N ALA A 66 4.08 -20.84 -9.97
CA ALA A 66 4.55 -22.23 -9.97
C ALA A 66 3.51 -23.19 -10.57
N THR A 67 2.25 -23.08 -10.17
CA THR A 67 1.15 -23.90 -10.74
C THR A 67 0.98 -23.62 -12.25
N PHE A 68 1.13 -22.38 -12.69
CA PHE A 68 1.07 -22.05 -14.12
C PHE A 68 2.25 -22.61 -14.91
N LYS A 69 3.44 -22.66 -14.32
CA LYS A 69 4.59 -23.33 -14.94
C LYS A 69 4.33 -24.83 -15.14
N GLU A 70 3.68 -25.50 -14.19
CA GLU A 70 3.31 -26.92 -14.28
C GLU A 70 2.26 -27.18 -15.38
N ILE A 71 1.36 -26.22 -15.62
CA ILE A 71 0.37 -26.25 -16.73
C ILE A 71 1.06 -25.97 -18.10
N GLY A 72 2.39 -25.77 -18.12
CA GLY A 72 3.18 -25.61 -19.34
C GLY A 72 3.13 -24.20 -19.93
N THR A 73 2.76 -23.18 -19.15
CA THR A 73 2.92 -21.79 -19.57
C THR A 73 4.35 -21.32 -19.31
N ILE A 74 5.00 -20.78 -20.36
CA ILE A 74 6.27 -20.06 -20.20
C ILE A 74 5.92 -18.78 -19.45
N PHE A 75 6.25 -18.76 -18.16
CA PHE A 75 5.94 -17.64 -17.28
C PHE A 75 7.14 -16.69 -17.27
N ASP A 76 6.88 -15.43 -17.63
CA ASP A 76 7.79 -14.35 -17.26
C ASP A 76 7.46 -13.95 -15.81
N VAL A 77 8.49 -13.78 -15.00
CA VAL A 77 8.35 -13.62 -13.53
C VAL A 77 7.80 -12.24 -13.16
N GLU A 78 7.75 -11.32 -14.14
CA GLU A 78 7.18 -9.98 -14.01
C GLU A 78 5.82 -9.89 -14.71
N GLY A 79 4.76 -9.88 -13.90
CA GLY A 79 3.38 -9.73 -14.35
C GLY A 79 2.68 -11.08 -14.50
N MET A 80 1.68 -11.33 -13.65
CA MET A 80 0.77 -12.45 -13.81
C MET A 80 0.10 -12.39 -15.19
N ASN A 81 0.54 -13.22 -16.15
CA ASN A 81 -0.12 -13.31 -17.44
C ASN A 81 -1.32 -14.28 -17.38
N LEU A 82 -2.34 -13.91 -16.60
CA LEU A 82 -3.60 -14.68 -16.49
C LEU A 82 -4.29 -14.85 -17.85
N SER A 83 -4.14 -13.87 -18.74
CA SER A 83 -4.66 -13.93 -20.11
C SER A 83 -4.11 -15.13 -20.89
N GLY A 84 -2.83 -15.47 -20.70
CA GLY A 84 -2.19 -16.63 -21.33
C GLY A 84 -2.82 -17.96 -20.89
N LEU A 85 -3.17 -18.10 -19.61
CA LEU A 85 -3.86 -19.29 -19.11
C LEU A 85 -5.31 -19.34 -19.61
N ILE A 86 -6.07 -18.25 -19.49
CA ILE A 86 -7.46 -18.17 -19.94
C ILE A 86 -7.60 -18.58 -21.41
N ASN A 87 -6.64 -18.17 -22.25
CA ASN A 87 -6.63 -18.53 -23.67
C ASN A 87 -6.42 -20.02 -23.94
N ARG A 88 -5.83 -20.77 -22.99
CA ARG A 88 -5.62 -22.23 -23.11
C ARG A 88 -6.78 -23.05 -22.59
N LEU A 89 -7.73 -22.45 -21.87
CA LEU A 89 -8.94 -23.12 -21.38
C LEU A 89 -10.03 -23.25 -22.46
N VAL A 90 -9.65 -23.43 -23.73
CA VAL A 90 -10.61 -23.52 -24.87
C VAL A 90 -11.55 -24.72 -24.68
N ASP A 91 -11.01 -25.84 -24.23
CA ASP A 91 -11.77 -27.08 -24.01
C ASP A 91 -12.53 -27.10 -22.66
N PHE A 92 -12.42 -26.01 -21.88
CA PHE A 92 -12.99 -25.86 -20.53
C PHE A 92 -13.74 -24.52 -20.41
N PRO A 93 -14.85 -24.33 -21.16
CA PRO A 93 -15.49 -23.02 -21.30
C PRO A 93 -16.09 -22.48 -20.00
N GLU A 94 -16.58 -23.34 -19.11
CA GLU A 94 -17.10 -22.93 -17.80
C GLU A 94 -15.97 -22.42 -16.91
N GLU A 95 -14.88 -23.18 -16.79
CA GLU A 95 -13.69 -22.78 -16.04
C GLU A 95 -13.05 -21.53 -16.63
N LYS A 96 -13.04 -21.39 -17.96
CA LYS A 96 -12.54 -20.19 -18.64
C LYS A 96 -13.29 -18.93 -18.20
N ASN A 97 -14.62 -18.96 -18.15
CA ASN A 97 -15.43 -17.83 -17.71
C ASN A 97 -15.14 -17.45 -16.25
N ILE A 98 -15.04 -18.44 -15.36
CA ILE A 98 -14.69 -18.22 -13.95
C ILE A 98 -13.31 -17.54 -13.81
N PHE A 99 -12.34 -17.94 -14.62
CA PHE A 99 -11.00 -17.34 -14.58
C PHE A 99 -10.98 -15.91 -15.15
N ILE A 100 -11.82 -15.60 -16.14
CA ILE A 100 -12.02 -14.23 -16.64
C ILE A 100 -12.57 -13.34 -15.52
N GLU A 101 -13.65 -13.76 -14.85
CA GLU A 101 -14.25 -13.01 -13.74
C GLU A 101 -13.25 -12.78 -12.61
N LYS A 102 -12.47 -13.81 -12.26
CA LYS A 102 -11.41 -13.70 -11.25
C LYS A 102 -10.32 -12.70 -11.66
N LYS A 103 -9.90 -12.71 -12.92
CA LYS A 103 -8.91 -11.75 -13.45
C LYS A 103 -9.44 -10.33 -13.34
N GLU A 104 -10.66 -10.07 -13.82
CA GLU A 104 -11.29 -8.75 -13.74
C GLU A 104 -11.40 -8.25 -12.29
N LYS A 105 -11.76 -9.14 -11.37
CA LYS A 105 -11.79 -8.83 -9.94
C LYS A 105 -10.40 -8.49 -9.38
N ILE A 106 -9.36 -9.27 -9.74
CA ILE A 106 -7.98 -9.00 -9.32
C ILE A 106 -7.50 -7.65 -9.84
N ASP A 107 -7.71 -7.36 -11.12
CA ASP A 107 -7.31 -6.11 -11.75
C ASP A 107 -7.98 -4.91 -11.03
N SER A 108 -9.29 -5.00 -10.79
CA SER A 108 -10.07 -3.98 -10.07
C SER A 108 -9.57 -3.74 -8.63
N LEU A 109 -9.22 -4.81 -7.90
CA LEU A 109 -8.68 -4.70 -6.54
C LEU A 109 -7.27 -4.11 -6.52
N LEU A 110 -6.42 -4.46 -7.50
CA LEU A 110 -5.09 -3.89 -7.65
C LEU A 110 -5.16 -2.38 -7.94
N ASP A 111 -6.01 -1.97 -8.87
CA ASP A 111 -6.23 -0.56 -9.18
C ASP A 111 -6.71 0.22 -7.95
N SER A 112 -7.68 -0.34 -7.23
CA SER A 112 -8.19 0.24 -5.97
C SER A 112 -7.09 0.39 -4.91
N PHE A 113 -6.27 -0.65 -4.74
CA PHE A 113 -5.16 -0.62 -3.78
C PHE A 113 -4.12 0.44 -4.15
N VAL A 114 -3.74 0.52 -5.43
CA VAL A 114 -2.78 1.51 -5.95
C VAL A 114 -3.31 2.93 -5.73
N GLU A 115 -4.58 3.18 -6.07
CA GLU A 115 -5.23 4.47 -5.86
C GLU A 115 -5.20 4.88 -4.37
N LEU A 116 -5.65 3.98 -3.49
CA LEU A 116 -5.64 4.22 -2.05
C LEU A 116 -4.25 4.48 -1.51
N ASN A 117 -3.24 3.75 -1.98
CA ASN A 117 -1.87 3.95 -1.53
C ASN A 117 -1.29 5.30 -2.02
N ASN A 118 -1.65 5.73 -3.23
CA ASN A 118 -1.30 7.06 -3.74
C ASN A 118 -1.95 8.18 -2.90
N ILE A 119 -3.23 8.03 -2.56
CA ILE A 119 -3.94 8.95 -1.65
C ILE A 119 -3.24 9.01 -0.29
N ASN A 120 -2.97 7.86 0.31
CA ASN A 120 -2.30 7.76 1.61
C ASN A 120 -0.91 8.43 1.61
N THR A 121 -0.14 8.22 0.54
CA THR A 121 1.17 8.85 0.37
C THR A 121 1.05 10.38 0.28
N SER A 122 0.07 10.88 -0.48
CA SER A 122 -0.20 12.32 -0.60
C SER A 122 -0.58 12.95 0.75
N LEU A 123 -1.44 12.27 1.52
CA LEU A 123 -1.86 12.75 2.85
C LEU A 123 -0.70 12.79 3.84
N LEU A 124 0.13 11.74 3.89
CA LEU A 124 1.32 11.71 4.76
C LEU A 124 2.31 12.83 4.41
N ASN A 125 2.54 13.07 3.12
CA ASN A 125 3.40 14.16 2.65
C ASN A 125 2.84 15.54 3.02
N THR A 126 1.52 15.72 2.90
CA THR A 126 0.82 16.95 3.28
C THR A 126 0.99 17.22 4.77
N ASN A 127 0.74 16.21 5.63
CA ASN A 127 0.90 16.34 7.08
C ASN A 127 2.36 16.64 7.45
N ALA A 128 3.33 15.94 6.86
CA ALA A 128 4.75 16.19 7.10
C ALA A 128 5.17 17.62 6.72
N ASN A 129 4.70 18.13 5.58
CA ASN A 129 4.98 19.49 5.15
C ASN A 129 4.32 20.54 6.04
N TYR A 130 3.09 20.29 6.52
CA TYR A 130 2.41 21.16 7.47
C TYR A 130 3.17 21.26 8.80
N TYR A 131 3.60 20.13 9.37
CA TYR A 131 4.41 20.15 10.60
C TYR A 131 5.75 20.85 10.41
N ARG A 132 6.46 20.61 9.29
CA ARG A 132 7.71 21.34 8.96
C ARG A 132 7.48 22.85 8.91
N TYR A 133 6.37 23.29 8.32
CA TYR A 133 6.00 24.70 8.27
C TYR A 133 5.75 25.29 9.67
N LEU A 134 5.00 24.59 10.52
CA LEU A 134 4.74 25.00 11.91
C LEU A 134 6.03 25.10 12.73
N PHE A 135 6.92 24.10 12.64
CA PHE A 135 8.21 24.13 13.32
C PHE A 135 9.09 25.28 12.84
N LYS A 136 9.08 25.60 11.54
CA LYS A 136 9.81 26.76 11.00
C LYS A 136 9.29 28.08 11.57
N LYS A 137 7.97 28.23 11.74
CA LYS A 137 7.38 29.42 12.40
C LYS A 137 7.78 29.51 13.88
N LEU A 138 7.69 28.41 14.62
CA LEU A 138 8.08 28.37 16.03
C LEU A 138 9.58 28.68 16.22
N ASN A 139 10.45 28.14 15.37
CA ASN A 139 11.88 28.43 15.41
C ASN A 139 12.18 29.90 15.13
N LYS A 140 11.53 30.51 14.14
CA LYS A 140 11.68 31.96 13.90
C LYS A 140 11.29 32.77 15.14
N SER A 141 10.17 32.45 15.78
CA SER A 141 9.72 33.11 17.02
C SER A 141 10.74 32.96 18.17
N ASN A 142 11.35 31.79 18.31
CA ASN A 142 12.39 31.54 19.30
C ASN A 142 13.71 32.28 19.02
N THR A 143 14.11 32.40 17.75
CA THR A 143 15.30 33.16 17.37
C THR A 143 15.13 34.64 17.71
N TYR A 144 13.99 35.24 17.35
CA TYR A 144 13.66 36.63 17.70
C TYR A 144 13.70 36.87 19.22
N ARG A 145 13.18 35.94 20.03
CA ARG A 145 13.25 36.05 21.50
C ARG A 145 14.68 36.01 22.04
N ARG A 146 15.55 35.18 21.47
CA ARG A 146 16.96 35.05 21.89
C ARG A 146 17.78 36.29 21.54
N GLU A 147 17.57 36.88 20.37
CA GLU A 147 18.24 38.11 19.94
C GLU A 147 17.84 39.31 20.79
N ASN A 148 16.54 39.49 21.05
CA ASN A 148 16.05 40.53 21.95
C ASN A 148 16.59 40.40 23.38
N LYS A 149 16.78 39.16 23.88
CA LYS A 149 17.38 38.92 25.19
C LYS A 149 18.87 39.29 25.23
N LYS A 150 19.63 38.98 24.17
CA LYS A 150 21.05 39.36 24.04
C LYS A 150 21.24 40.88 23.96
N GLN A 151 20.40 41.57 23.18
CA GLN A 151 20.43 43.03 23.08
C GLN A 151 20.14 43.71 24.42
N LYS A 152 19.16 43.21 25.19
CA LYS A 152 18.89 43.71 26.55
C LYS A 152 20.08 43.55 27.51
N ILE A 153 20.80 42.43 27.45
CA ILE A 153 21.97 42.20 28.31
C ILE A 153 23.11 43.16 27.95
N ASN A 154 23.38 43.36 26.65
CA ASN A 154 24.42 44.27 26.20
C ASN A 154 24.12 45.73 26.56
N LEU A 155 22.86 46.16 26.48
CA LEU A 155 22.43 47.50 26.86
C LEU A 155 22.68 47.81 28.35
N VAL A 156 22.52 46.82 29.24
CA VAL A 156 22.75 46.99 30.68
C VAL A 156 24.25 47.02 31.02
N SER A 157 25.10 46.31 30.26
CA SER A 157 26.56 46.31 30.46
C SER A 157 27.29 47.53 29.88
N THR A 158 26.66 48.30 28.99
CA THR A 158 27.23 49.53 28.40
C THR A 158 26.86 50.81 29.14
N THR A 159 26.00 50.72 30.16
CA THR A 159 25.52 51.87 30.96
C THR A 159 26.13 51.93 32.38
N ALA A 160 27.24 51.24 32.61
CA ALA A 160 28.06 51.35 33.83
C ALA A 160 29.42 51.97 33.47
#